data_AF-A0A8K0K588-F1
#
_entry.id   AF-A0A8K0K588-F1
#
_cell.length_a   1.000
_cell.length_b   1.000
_cell.length_c   1.000
_cell.angle_alpha   90.00
_cell.angle_beta   90.00
_cell.angle_gamma   90.00
#
_symmetry.space_group_name_H-M   'P 1'
#
loop_
_entity.id
_entity.type
_entity.pdbx_description
1 polymer ?
#
loop_
_entity_poly.entity_id
_entity_poly.type
_entity_poly.pdbx_seq_one_letter_code
_entity_poly.pdbx_strand_id
1 'polypeptide(L)'
;MEDDIAHVNDEHLSTEKVLMVMQNLTDLLRLTFPSQFVFPVLGNHDFYPQNQLPPRRHPIYKRVADMWRHWLPNEAIDSFEKGERLSCEFLDYLAFDARKCVP
;
A
#
# COMPACT_ATOMS: atom_id res chain seq x y z
N MET A 1 4.87 -15.26 -7.83
CA MET A 1 4.42 -14.05 -7.11
C MET A 1 5.57 -13.74 -6.18
N GLU A 2 6.33 -12.70 -6.48
CA GLU A 2 7.66 -12.47 -5.90
C GLU A 2 7.63 -11.07 -5.30
N ASP A 3 7.81 -11.00 -3.99
CA ASP A 3 7.61 -9.83 -3.14
C ASP A 3 8.65 -8.73 -3.37
N ASP A 4 8.24 -7.49 -3.05
CA ASP A 4 9.01 -6.25 -3.20
C ASP A 4 10.28 -6.18 -2.32
N ILE A 5 10.49 -7.16 -1.44
CA ILE A 5 11.61 -7.20 -0.48
C ILE A 5 12.49 -8.42 -0.76
N ALA A 6 13.80 -8.16 -0.94
CA ALA A 6 14.79 -9.21 -1.13
C ALA A 6 14.77 -10.21 0.05
N HIS A 7 14.81 -11.51 -0.26
CA HIS A 7 14.92 -12.59 0.72
C HIS A 7 16.32 -12.60 1.35
N VAL A 8 16.59 -11.64 2.22
CA VAL A 8 17.83 -11.51 3.00
C VAL A 8 17.58 -11.92 4.45
N ASN A 9 18.61 -12.44 5.12
CA ASN A 9 18.51 -12.84 6.52
C ASN A 9 18.00 -11.69 7.40
N ASP A 10 17.08 -12.02 8.33
CA ASP A 10 16.33 -11.07 9.17
C ASP A 10 17.19 -10.05 9.92
N GLU A 11 18.47 -10.35 10.18
CA GLU A 11 19.44 -9.44 10.82
C GLU A 11 19.67 -8.13 10.07
N HIS A 12 19.31 -8.07 8.78
CA HIS A 12 19.45 -6.87 7.95
C HIS A 12 18.12 -6.18 7.61
N LEU A 13 16.97 -6.72 8.04
CA LEU A 13 15.65 -6.16 7.80
C LEU A 13 15.14 -5.43 9.05
N SER A 14 14.55 -4.26 8.85
CA SER A 14 13.90 -3.45 9.89
C SER A 14 12.66 -2.80 9.31
N THR A 15 11.70 -2.44 10.16
CA THR A 15 10.48 -1.74 9.75
C THR A 15 10.79 -0.47 8.94
N GLU A 16 11.86 0.24 9.29
CA GLU A 16 12.33 1.44 8.58
C GLU A 16 12.79 1.12 7.15
N LYS A 17 13.51 0.02 6.93
CA LYS A 17 13.96 -0.38 5.60
C LYS A 17 12.79 -0.81 4.71
N VAL A 18 11.81 -1.53 5.27
CA VAL A 18 10.58 -1.89 4.56
C VAL A 18 9.86 -0.63 4.08
N LEU A 19 9.64 0.33 4.98
CA LEU A 19 8.99 1.60 4.66
C LEU A 19 9.79 2.42 3.63
N MET A 20 11.12 2.40 3.70
CA MET A 20 11.97 3.10 2.72
C MET A 20 11.84 2.50 1.32
N VAL A 21 11.82 1.16 1.20
CA VAL A 21 11.63 0.48 -0.09
C VAL A 21 10.26 0.80 -0.65
N MET A 22 9.21 0.72 0.17
CA MET A 22 7.84 1.09 -0.25
C MET A 22 7.74 2.54 -0.73
N GLN A 23 8.37 3.47 -0.02
CA GLN A 23 8.39 4.88 -0.42
C GLN A 23 9.07 5.05 -1.78
N ASN A 24 10.24 4.46 -1.96
CA ASN A 24 10.99 4.56 -3.22
C ASN A 24 10.21 3.98 -4.40
N LEU A 25 9.57 2.82 -4.22
CA LEU A 25 8.71 2.22 -5.25
C LEU A 25 7.48 3.09 -5.54
N THR A 26 6.85 3.61 -4.49
CA THR A 26 5.70 4.50 -4.61
C THR A 26 6.04 5.75 -5.42
N ASP A 27 7.19 6.38 -5.13
CA ASP A 27 7.65 7.56 -5.83
C ASP A 27 8.02 7.26 -7.29
N LEU A 28 8.66 6.13 -7.56
CA LEU A 28 9.00 5.71 -8.92
C LEU A 28 7.75 5.47 -9.77
N LEU A 29 6.75 4.78 -9.22
CA LEU A 29 5.47 4.53 -9.90
C LEU A 29 4.73 5.84 -10.15
N ARG A 30 4.73 6.76 -9.19
CA ARG A 30 4.12 8.09 -9.34
C ARG A 30 4.76 8.88 -10.48
N LEU A 31 6.10 8.84 -10.60
CA LEU A 31 6.82 9.52 -11.67
C LEU A 31 6.56 8.89 -13.05
N THR A 32 6.45 7.57 -13.10
CA THR A 32 6.31 6.82 -14.35
C THR A 32 4.87 6.84 -14.87
N PHE A 33 3.88 6.84 -13.98
CA PHE A 33 2.46 6.76 -14.29
C PHE A 33 1.67 7.93 -13.69
N PRO A 34 1.90 9.17 -14.16
CA PRO A 34 1.33 10.37 -13.54
C PRO A 34 -0.21 10.46 -13.64
N SER A 35 -0.82 9.77 -14.60
CA SER A 35 -2.26 9.85 -14.89
C SER A 35 -3.00 8.51 -14.78
N GLN A 36 -2.31 7.44 -14.36
CA GLN A 36 -2.91 6.11 -14.23
C GLN A 36 -3.34 5.85 -12.78
N PHE A 37 -4.51 5.25 -12.60
CA PHE A 37 -4.91 4.74 -11.30
C PHE A 37 -4.07 3.53 -10.91
N VAL A 38 -3.42 3.60 -9.74
CA VAL A 38 -2.67 2.51 -9.13
C VAL A 38 -3.45 2.05 -7.90
N PHE A 39 -3.76 0.75 -7.82
CA PHE A 39 -4.42 0.14 -6.66
C PHE A 39 -3.43 -0.75 -5.94
N PRO A 40 -2.66 -0.20 -4.98
CA PRO A 40 -1.68 -0.98 -4.25
C PRO A 40 -2.37 -1.93 -3.26
N VAL A 41 -1.75 -3.09 -3.03
CA VAL A 41 -2.14 -4.07 -2.01
C VAL A 41 -0.92 -4.42 -1.19
N LEU A 42 -1.05 -4.53 0.13
CA LEU A 42 0.03 -5.04 0.98
C LEU A 42 0.16 -6.56 0.82
N GLY A 43 1.34 -7.00 0.42
CA GLY A 43 1.78 -8.38 0.47
C GLY A 43 2.09 -8.84 1.89
N ASN A 44 2.40 -10.12 2.05
CA ASN A 44 2.73 -10.71 3.34
C ASN A 44 4.18 -10.44 3.77
N HIS A 45 5.07 -10.03 2.86
CA HIS A 45 6.45 -9.62 3.16
C HIS A 45 6.61 -8.11 3.36
N ASP A 46 5.57 -7.35 3.08
CA ASP A 46 5.49 -5.89 3.23
C ASP A 46 5.46 -5.40 4.69
N PHE A 47 5.78 -6.28 5.63
CA PHE A 47 5.82 -6.02 7.05
C PHE A 47 7.02 -6.74 7.68
N TYR A 48 7.59 -6.12 8.71
CA TYR A 48 8.63 -6.77 9.52
C TYR A 48 8.14 -6.94 10.97
N PRO A 49 8.21 -8.16 11.53
CA PRO A 49 8.62 -9.42 10.86
C PRO A 49 7.60 -9.89 9.82
N GLN A 50 8.08 -10.64 8.82
CA GLN A 50 7.30 -11.11 7.68
C GLN A 50 6.08 -11.95 8.15
N ASN A 51 4.96 -11.88 7.43
CA ASN A 51 3.69 -12.57 7.74
C ASN A 51 3.00 -12.13 9.06
N GLN A 52 3.40 -11.02 9.66
CA GLN A 52 2.84 -10.56 10.95
C GLN A 52 2.00 -9.28 10.84
N LEU A 53 1.39 -9.03 9.67
CA LEU A 53 0.48 -7.90 9.49
C LEU A 53 -0.66 -7.97 10.52
N PRO A 54 -0.78 -6.96 11.42
CA PRO A 54 -1.79 -6.99 12.46
C PRO A 54 -3.19 -6.75 11.88
N PRO A 55 -4.23 -7.51 12.25
CA PRO A 55 -5.61 -7.32 11.74
C PRO A 55 -6.33 -6.15 12.43
N ARG A 56 -5.58 -5.12 12.82
CA ARG A 56 -6.03 -3.97 13.62
C ARG A 56 -5.13 -2.77 13.33
N ARG A 57 -5.63 -1.57 13.65
CA ARG A 57 -4.85 -0.32 13.57
C ARG A 57 -3.42 -0.51 14.06
N HIS A 58 -2.48 -0.10 13.21
CA HIS A 58 -1.05 -0.17 13.48
C HIS A 58 -0.35 1.05 12.86
N PRO A 59 0.71 1.60 13.48
CA PRO A 59 1.40 2.77 12.95
C PRO A 59 1.91 2.61 11.51
N ILE A 60 2.20 1.37 11.09
CA ILE A 60 2.64 1.09 9.72
C ILE A 60 1.54 1.40 8.69
N TYR A 61 0.28 1.08 8.99
CA TYR A 61 -0.82 1.32 8.05
C TYR A 61 -1.02 2.79 7.81
N LYS A 62 -0.88 3.61 8.85
CA LYS A 62 -0.90 5.06 8.70
C LYS A 62 0.23 5.57 7.81
N ARG A 63 1.46 5.10 8.03
CA ARG A 63 2.61 5.51 7.21
C ARG A 63 2.43 5.13 5.74
N VAL A 64 1.95 3.92 5.46
CA VAL A 64 1.72 3.45 4.10
C VAL A 64 0.51 4.17 3.47
N ALA A 65 -0.56 4.40 4.24
CA ALA A 65 -1.69 5.20 3.81
C ALA A 65 -1.28 6.60 3.36
N ASP A 66 -0.39 7.27 4.12
CA ASP A 66 0.11 8.59 3.76
C ASP A 66 0.88 8.56 2.42
N MET A 67 1.60 7.48 2.11
CA MET A 67 2.28 7.29 0.81
C MET A 67 1.26 7.14 -0.33
N TRP A 68 0.18 6.39 -0.11
CA TRP A 68 -0.81 6.03 -1.14
C TRP A 68 -1.99 6.99 -1.26
N ARG A 69 -2.06 8.02 -0.40
CA ARG A 69 -3.15 9.00 -0.34
C ARG A 69 -3.43 9.71 -1.67
N HIS A 70 -2.42 9.82 -2.51
CA HIS A 70 -2.51 10.42 -3.85
C HIS A 70 -3.27 9.53 -4.85
N TRP A 71 -3.31 8.22 -4.61
CA TRP A 71 -3.90 7.22 -5.50
C TRP A 71 -5.26 6.71 -5.01
N LEU A 72 -5.49 6.77 -3.70
CA LEU A 72 -6.66 6.19 -3.07
C LEU A 72 -7.61 7.28 -2.54
N PRO A 73 -8.94 7.09 -2.67
CA PRO A 73 -9.92 7.97 -2.08
C PRO A 73 -9.91 7.88 -0.54
N ASN A 74 -10.44 8.89 0.13
CA ASN A 74 -10.34 9.02 1.59
C ASN A 74 -10.99 7.84 2.34
N GLU A 75 -12.07 7.28 1.79
CA GLU A 75 -12.78 6.12 2.33
C GLU A 75 -11.87 4.88 2.33
N ALA A 76 -11.11 4.68 1.25
CA ALA A 76 -10.16 3.58 1.13
C ALA A 76 -9.00 3.73 2.10
N ILE A 77 -8.51 4.96 2.26
CA ILE A 77 -7.46 5.29 3.22
C ILE A 77 -7.92 5.02 4.66
N ASP A 78 -9.13 5.43 5.05
CA ASP A 78 -9.66 5.20 6.40
C ASP A 78 -9.87 3.71 6.71
N SER A 79 -10.38 2.93 5.74
CA SER A 79 -10.46 1.47 5.88
C SER A 79 -9.06 0.82 5.98
N PHE A 80 -8.12 1.26 5.15
CA PHE A 80 -6.76 0.73 5.17
C PHE A 80 -6.05 1.00 6.51
N GLU A 81 -6.17 2.20 7.07
CA GLU A 81 -5.60 2.54 8.39
C GLU A 81 -6.15 1.67 9.53
N LYS A 82 -7.39 1.17 9.40
CA LYS A 82 -8.01 0.24 10.35
C LYS A 82 -7.43 -1.17 10.28
N GLY A 83 -6.64 -1.49 9.25
CA GLY A 83 -6.18 -2.85 8.96
C GLY A 83 -7.25 -3.70 8.29
N GLU A 84 -8.25 -3.06 7.67
CA GLU A 84 -9.28 -3.76 6.90
C GLU A 84 -8.70 -4.19 5.55
N ARG A 85 -9.09 -5.38 5.08
CA ARG A 85 -8.66 -5.88 3.78
C ARG A 85 -9.39 -5.11 2.69
N LEU A 86 -8.65 -4.40 1.85
CA LEU A 86 -9.18 -3.86 0.60
C LEU A 86 -9.54 -5.04 -0.32
N SER A 87 -10.83 -5.23 -0.63
CA SER A 87 -11.31 -6.29 -1.52
C SER A 87 -11.29 -5.83 -2.98
N CYS A 88 -11.19 -6.76 -3.93
CA CYS A 88 -11.30 -6.41 -5.35
C CYS A 88 -12.63 -5.71 -5.66
N GLU A 89 -13.74 -6.15 -5.07
CA GLU A 89 -15.05 -5.49 -5.26
C GLU A 89 -15.04 -4.03 -4.76
N PHE A 90 -14.36 -3.77 -3.64
CA PHE A 90 -14.19 -2.43 -3.10
C PHE A 90 -13.28 -1.59 -4.01
N LEU A 91 -12.17 -2.15 -4.48
CA LEU A 91 -11.28 -1.48 -5.43
C LEU A 91 -11.96 -1.22 -6.78
N ASP A 92 -12.81 -2.13 -7.26
CA ASP A 92 -13.60 -1.98 -8.48
C ASP A 92 -14.67 -0.89 -8.33
N TYR A 93 -15.32 -0.82 -7.16
CA TYR A 93 -16.25 0.26 -6.81
C TYR A 93 -15.54 1.62 -6.86
N LEU A 94 -14.37 1.71 -6.23
CA LEU A 94 -13.56 2.94 -6.24
C LEU A 94 -13.03 3.28 -7.64
N ALA A 95 -12.60 2.28 -8.42
CA ALA A 95 -12.16 2.48 -9.80
C ALA A 95 -13.30 2.91 -10.73
N PHE A 96 -14.51 2.41 -10.50
CA PHE A 96 -15.70 2.84 -11.23
C PHE A 96 -16.07 4.28 -10.88
N ASP A 97 -16.02 4.66 -9.61
CA ASP A 97 -16.29 6.03 -9.16
C ASP A 97 -15.21 7.02 -9.64
N ALA A 98 -13.94 6.63 -9.56
CA ALA A 98 -12.82 7.42 -10.05
C ALA A 98 -12.88 7.64 -11.58
N ARG A 99 -13.34 6.64 -12.36
CA ARG A 99 -13.60 6.79 -13.80
C ARG A 99 -14.75 7.74 -14.12
N LYS A 100 -15.68 7.98 -13.19
CA LYS A 100 -16.78 8.95 -13.35
C LYS A 100 -16.35 10.39 -13.06
N CYS A 101 -15.23 10.58 -12.36
CA CYS A 101 -14.69 11.91 -12.02
C CYS A 101 -13.66 12.44 -13.03
N VAL A 102 -13.40 11.72 -14.13
CA VAL A 102 -12.61 12.26 -15.25
C VAL A 102 -13.53 13.17 -16.08
N PRO A 103 -13.26 14.48 -16.18
CA PRO A 103 -14.07 15.41 -16.96
C PRO A 103 -14.03 15.12 -18.46
#